data_AF-A0AAJ4JKR6-F1
#
_entry.id   AF-A0AAJ4JKR6-F1
#
_cell.length_a   1.000
_cell.length_b   1.000
_cell.length_c   1.000
_cell.angle_alpha   90.00
_cell.angle_beta   90.00
_cell.angle_gamma   90.00
#
_symmetry.space_group_name_H-M   'P 1'
#
loop_
_entity.id
_entity.type
_entity.pdbx_description
1 polymer ?
#
loop_
_entity_poly.entity_id
_entity_poly.type
_entity_poly.pdbx_seq_one_letter_code
_entity_poly.pdbx_strand_id
1 'polypeptide(L)'
;MSQQNQHQMIETCTIQVKQAYQMIEQAKTNGDMRQLQEAEQELRQAEENLHAAQERFGTAALENPQFQQTQEHLHDARQEIEHFRQNHK
;
A
#
# COMPACT_ATOMS: atom_id res chain seq x y z
N MET A 1 4.53 12.00 22.57
CA MET A 1 5.11 10.74 22.04
C MET A 1 4.15 9.97 21.13
N SER A 2 2.83 10.09 21.27
CA SER A 2 1.85 9.31 20.48
C SER A 2 1.85 9.65 18.99
N GLN A 3 1.97 10.93 18.61
CA GLN A 3 1.97 11.37 17.21
C GLN A 3 3.25 11.00 16.44
N GLN A 4 4.41 10.95 17.11
CA GLN A 4 5.66 10.54 16.45
C GLN A 4 5.63 9.04 16.11
N ASN A 5 5.16 8.19 17.02
CA ASN A 5 4.99 6.76 16.74
C ASN A 5 3.96 6.52 15.64
N GLN A 6 2.89 7.31 15.63
CA GLN A 6 1.89 7.25 14.58
C GLN A 6 2.50 7.60 13.21
N HIS A 7 3.19 8.73 13.10
CA HIS A 7 3.85 9.11 11.86
C HIS A 7 4.84 8.05 11.39
N GLN A 8 5.66 7.50 12.27
CA GLN A 8 6.61 6.45 11.88
C GLN A 8 5.91 5.17 11.38
N MET A 9 4.82 4.74 12.03
CA MET A 9 4.06 3.57 11.57
C MET A 9 3.45 3.82 10.19
N ILE A 10 2.80 4.98 10.00
CA ILE A 10 2.18 5.32 8.72
C ILE A 10 3.24 5.49 7.64
N GLU A 11 4.34 6.19 7.92
CA GLU A 11 5.46 6.38 6.99
C GLU A 11 6.05 5.05 6.54
N THR A 12 6.22 4.10 7.47
CA THR A 12 6.68 2.74 7.13
C THR A 12 5.73 2.07 6.15
N CYS A 13 4.42 2.19 6.38
CA CYS A 13 3.40 1.68 5.46
C CYS A 13 3.47 2.40 4.10
N THR A 14 3.59 3.72 4.09
CA THR A 14 3.71 4.52 2.85
C THR A 14 4.90 4.04 2.01
N ILE A 15 6.03 3.78 2.64
CA ILE A 15 7.24 3.31 1.94
C ILE A 15 7.01 1.91 1.36
N GLN A 16 6.40 0.99 2.12
CA GLN A 16 6.06 -0.35 1.63
C GLN A 16 5.10 -0.30 0.45
N VAL A 17 4.03 0.50 0.53
CA VAL A 17 3.06 0.68 -0.55
C VAL A 17 3.73 1.24 -1.81
N LYS A 18 4.60 2.24 -1.67
CA LYS A 18 5.34 2.80 -2.81
C LYS A 18 6.26 1.77 -3.47
N GLN A 19 6.99 0.97 -2.68
CA GLN A 19 7.85 -0.09 -3.22
C GLN A 19 7.03 -1.14 -3.96
N ALA A 20 5.92 -1.59 -3.37
CA ALA A 20 5.03 -2.54 -4.00
C ALA A 20 4.39 -1.97 -5.29
N TYR A 21 4.01 -0.70 -5.28
CA TYR A 21 3.50 -0.02 -6.48
C TYR A 21 4.54 -0.01 -7.62
N GLN A 22 5.80 0.31 -7.32
CA GLN A 22 6.87 0.24 -8.32
C GLN A 22 7.08 -1.19 -8.84
N MET A 23 6.94 -2.20 -7.99
CA MET A 23 7.02 -3.60 -8.41
C MET A 23 5.85 -3.98 -9.34
N ILE A 24 4.65 -3.47 -9.09
CA ILE A 24 3.50 -3.65 -9.99
C ILE A 24 3.78 -3.01 -11.34
N GLU A 25 4.24 -1.76 -11.39
CA GLU A 25 4.55 -1.08 -12.65
C GLU A 25 5.61 -1.83 -13.46
N GLN A 26 6.65 -2.34 -12.78
CA GLN A 26 7.67 -3.17 -13.42
C GLN A 26 7.12 -4.52 -13.90
N ALA A 27 6.32 -5.19 -13.07
CA ALA A 27 5.67 -6.45 -13.42
C ALA A 27 4.76 -6.28 -14.64
N LYS A 28 3.99 -5.18 -14.69
CA LYS A 28 3.15 -4.82 -15.83
C LYS A 28 3.97 -4.59 -17.10
N THR A 29 5.10 -3.90 -16.97
CA THR A 29 5.99 -3.60 -18.09
C THR A 29 6.66 -4.85 -18.66
N ASN A 30 7.10 -5.75 -17.78
CA ASN A 30 7.77 -6.99 -18.16
C ASN A 30 6.81 -8.15 -18.46
N GLY A 31 5.53 -8.02 -18.09
CA GLY A 31 4.55 -9.09 -18.17
C GLY A 31 4.71 -10.17 -17.10
N ASP A 32 5.40 -9.87 -15.99
CA ASP A 32 5.78 -10.87 -14.99
C ASP A 32 4.72 -11.02 -13.89
N MET A 33 3.87 -12.03 -14.04
CA MET A 33 2.79 -12.34 -13.08
C MET A 33 3.31 -12.72 -11.69
N ARG A 34 4.53 -13.26 -11.55
CA ARG A 34 5.07 -13.62 -10.23
C ARG A 34 5.42 -12.37 -9.45
N GLN A 35 6.10 -11.43 -10.11
CA GLN A 35 6.46 -10.14 -9.52
C GLN A 35 5.20 -9.34 -9.13
N LEU A 36 4.14 -9.41 -9.94
CA LEU A 36 2.84 -8.83 -9.61
C LEU A 36 2.23 -9.44 -8.34
N GLN A 37 2.31 -10.78 -8.21
CA GLN A 37 1.77 -11.49 -7.05
C GLN A 37 2.55 -11.19 -5.76
N GLU A 38 3.88 -11.06 -5.85
CA GLU A 38 4.72 -10.62 -4.75
C GLU A 38 4.37 -9.19 -4.31
N ALA A 39 4.18 -8.29 -5.27
CA ALA A 39 3.76 -6.92 -4.99
C ALA A 39 2.35 -6.85 -4.37
N GLU A 40 1.41 -7.68 -4.83
CA GLU A 40 0.07 -7.80 -4.22
C GLU A 40 0.16 -8.23 -2.75
N GLN A 41 1.10 -9.14 -2.43
CA GLN A 41 1.32 -9.61 -1.07
C GLN A 41 1.91 -8.51 -0.18
N GLU A 42 2.91 -7.77 -0.68
CA GLU A 42 3.49 -6.60 0.02
C GLU A 42 2.45 -5.52 0.27
N LEU A 43 1.59 -5.21 -0.71
CA LEU A 43 0.49 -4.27 -0.53
C LEU A 43 -0.49 -4.72 0.55
N ARG A 44 -0.88 -6.00 0.55
CA ARG A 44 -1.75 -6.54 1.61
C ARG A 44 -1.12 -6.35 2.98
N GLN A 45 0.17 -6.66 3.11
CA GLN A 45 0.88 -6.50 4.38
C GLN A 45 0.90 -5.03 4.83
N ALA A 46 1.13 -4.10 3.90
CA ALA A 46 1.13 -2.68 4.19
C ALA A 46 -0.28 -2.16 4.57
N GLU A 47 -1.33 -2.68 3.94
CA GLU A 47 -2.73 -2.38 4.31
C GLU A 47 -3.05 -2.84 5.73
N GLU A 48 -2.66 -4.07 6.09
CA GLU A 48 -2.87 -4.58 7.46
C GLU A 48 -2.13 -3.72 8.49
N ASN A 49 -0.90 -3.30 8.20
CA ASN A 49 -0.13 -2.42 9.07
C ASN A 49 -0.77 -1.02 9.19
N LEU A 50 -1.30 -0.50 8.08
CA LEU A 50 -2.00 0.79 8.06
C LEU A 50 -3.31 0.71 8.86
N HIS A 51 -4.05 -0.38 8.71
CA HIS A 51 -5.28 -0.61 9.48
C HIS A 51 -4.98 -0.78 10.97
N ALA A 52 -3.91 -1.50 11.34
CA ALA A 52 -3.45 -1.59 12.72
C ALA A 52 -3.05 -0.21 13.30
N ALA A 53 -2.47 0.68 12.48
CA ALA A 53 -2.22 2.06 12.88
C ALA A 53 -3.55 2.81 13.10
N GLN A 54 -4.55 2.63 12.23
CA GLN A 54 -5.89 3.19 12.42
C GLN A 54 -6.54 2.70 13.71
N GLU A 55 -6.49 1.40 14.02
CA GLU A 55 -7.07 0.85 15.26
C GLU A 55 -6.35 1.38 16.51
N ARG A 56 -5.02 1.57 16.42
CA ARG A 56 -4.19 2.00 17.55
C ARG A 56 -4.30 3.50 17.84
N PHE A 57 -4.42 4.32 16.82
CA PHE A 57 -4.42 5.79 16.95
C PHE A 57 -5.82 6.41 16.72
N GLY A 58 -6.79 5.63 16.24
CA GLY A 58 -8.16 6.06 16.01
C GLY A 58 -8.25 7.22 15.03
N THR A 59 -9.02 8.24 15.40
CA THR A 59 -9.26 9.45 14.59
C THR A 59 -7.97 10.17 14.22
N ALA A 60 -6.94 10.14 15.08
CA ALA A 60 -5.68 10.80 14.80
C ALA A 60 -4.97 10.22 13.57
N ALA A 61 -5.11 8.91 13.30
CA ALA A 61 -4.62 8.30 12.06
C ALA A 61 -5.39 8.79 10.83
N LEU A 62 -6.71 8.89 10.93
CA LEU A 62 -7.57 9.34 9.82
C LEU A 62 -7.36 10.82 9.46
N GLU A 63 -7.00 11.65 10.45
CA GLU A 63 -6.64 13.05 10.26
C GLU A 63 -5.21 13.24 9.73
N ASN A 64 -4.44 12.16 9.64
CA ASN A 64 -3.07 12.22 9.16
C ASN A 64 -3.04 12.26 7.61
N PRO A 65 -2.43 13.30 6.99
CA PRO A 65 -2.39 13.41 5.54
C PRO A 65 -1.62 12.25 4.88
N GLN A 66 -0.58 11.75 5.54
CA GLN A 66 0.20 10.60 5.07
C GLN A 66 -0.63 9.31 5.08
N PHE A 67 -1.56 9.16 6.04
CA PHE A 67 -2.45 8.02 6.09
C PHE A 67 -3.41 8.02 4.91
N GLN A 68 -4.05 9.17 4.65
CA GLN A 68 -4.96 9.35 3.52
C GLN A 68 -4.26 9.09 2.19
N GLN A 69 -3.08 9.67 1.97
CA GLN A 69 -2.27 9.40 0.78
C GLN A 69 -1.90 7.93 0.64
N THR A 70 -1.56 7.25 1.75
CA THR A 70 -1.21 5.82 1.70
C THR A 70 -2.42 4.95 1.34
N GLN A 71 -3.61 5.28 1.84
CA GLN A 71 -4.84 4.62 1.45
C GLN A 71 -5.15 4.80 -0.04
N GLU A 72 -4.99 6.03 -0.56
CA GLU A 72 -5.17 6.31 -1.98
C GLU A 72 -4.21 5.47 -2.83
N HIS A 73 -2.90 5.48 -2.49
CA HIS A 73 -1.91 4.68 -3.19
C HIS A 73 -2.20 3.17 -3.13
N LEU A 74 -2.65 2.66 -1.97
CA LEU A 74 -3.05 1.25 -1.83
C LEU A 74 -4.20 0.89 -2.77
N HIS A 75 -5.19 1.77 -2.85
CA HIS A 75 -6.36 1.56 -3.69
C HIS A 75 -5.99 1.57 -5.18
N ASP A 76 -5.21 2.56 -5.61
CA ASP A 76 -4.67 2.65 -6.97
C ASP A 76 -3.86 1.40 -7.35
N ALA A 77 -2.97 0.96 -6.45
CA ALA A 77 -2.13 -0.21 -6.68
C ALA A 77 -2.96 -1.49 -6.88
N ARG A 78 -4.03 -1.67 -6.10
CA ARG A 78 -4.96 -2.81 -6.25
C ARG A 78 -5.72 -2.74 -7.56
N GLN A 79 -6.22 -1.56 -7.93
CA GLN A 79 -6.89 -1.36 -9.22
C GLN A 79 -5.97 -1.71 -10.38
N GLU A 80 -4.70 -1.28 -10.33
CA GLU A 80 -3.68 -1.59 -11.33
C GLU A 80 -3.42 -3.09 -11.48
N ILE A 81 -3.29 -3.82 -10.36
CA ILE A 81 -3.15 -5.28 -10.37
C ILE A 81 -4.36 -5.94 -11.00
N GLU A 82 -5.56 -5.55 -10.60
CA GLU A 82 -6.80 -6.15 -11.11
C GLU A 82 -6.98 -5.91 -12.61
N HIS A 83 -6.69 -4.68 -13.06
CA HIS A 83 -6.70 -4.32 -14.48
C HIS A 83 -5.70 -5.14 -15.28
N PHE A 84 -4.46 -5.27 -14.81
CA PHE A 84 -3.44 -6.06 -15.48
C PHE A 84 -3.83 -7.54 -15.55
N ARG A 85 -4.34 -8.10 -14.43
CA ARG A 85 -4.76 -9.49 -14.34
C ARG A 85 -5.95 -9.79 -15.25
N GLN A 86 -6.86 -8.85 -15.45
CA GLN A 86 -7.95 -8.96 -16.43
C GLN A 86 -7.45 -8.87 -17.88
N ASN A 87 -6.51 -7.98 -18.18
CA ASN A 87 -5.94 -7.84 -19.54
C ASN A 87 -5.07 -9.04 -19.96
N HIS A 88 -4.50 -9.78 -19.00
CA HIS A 88 -3.68 -10.97 -19.24
C HIS A 88 -4.45 -12.30 -19.05
N LYS A 89 -5.79 -12.27 -19.04
CA LYS A 89 -6.67 -13.45 -18.99
C LYS A 89 -7.07 -13.92 -20.39
#